data_AF-A0A4Q2KD48-F1
#
_entry.id   AF-A0A4Q2KD48-F1
#
_cell.length_a   1.000
_cell.length_b   1.000
_cell.length_c   1.000
_cell.angle_alpha   90.00
_cell.angle_beta   90.00
_cell.angle_gamma   90.00
#
_symmetry.space_group_name_H-M   'P 1'
#
loop_
_entity.id
_entity.type
_entity.pdbx_description
1 polymer ?
#
loop_
_entity_poly.entity_id
_entity_poly.type
_entity_poly.pdbx_seq_one_letter_code
_entity_poly.pdbx_strand_id
1 'polypeptide(L)'
;MKKVYGWLAGILLAAMVCGAVSAFAEESGAQAGFVNNVQVLQEIRNEAQWQALPESDVDIALVKIDGDGKLSVGNEKADFRLSSFGNAIPALYVSDEAAAAAAVTVLTESAPYAFVVSDRPALVKSVRASCTTANGIVDFRGRSATVAEIQAEVNGNAAKSALVSYAQLGAEEIQTVRKLFINVYTEAEGEEQCIAALSAGADGVLCAQTSAILQALAPEGEDPAIYAPRPFVVSHRGNSQAVRGLYGNYYENTVEAARAAYDQYRPDFVEIDLYLSSDGYVVISHDPSLDRMTNGTGNIESMTLDEIRRYKVDGGLGDSAQYLDEIPTLDDYFEEFKDDDLFFLLEIKSAKPECVDAAVYAIKKYGMEQRVNFISFDAAQLSYAAAAAPDLSVSFLTNGYEYNVTSETFEQDVMDIINPLNASLSPNWERMTDEGVKNLNRYGIKVNAWTLNMEAAFFREIKNIGYATYTTDFCNWMEKQPYTLRPNETEIAAAPDERFALTADLILWNGQEQADVEVTALYVSPNIQKDGDRYFITEGEGVIVLLYEGKWFSLLSEPIVVRAQENPAGCGSFLQGDALSVSVLCFAAVCCFITKKK
;
A
#
# COMPACT_ATOMS: atom_id res chain seq x y z
N MET A 1 44.97 5.89 33.36
CA MET A 1 45.41 6.12 31.95
C MET A 1 44.97 5.03 30.96
N LYS A 2 44.89 3.73 31.30
CA LYS A 2 44.41 2.70 30.35
C LYS A 2 42.88 2.70 30.06
N LYS A 3 42.04 3.30 30.91
CA LYS A 3 40.58 3.41 30.69
C LYS A 3 40.16 4.60 29.80
N VAL A 4 41.03 5.59 29.60
CA VAL A 4 40.72 6.79 28.78
C VAL A 4 41.04 6.56 27.30
N TYR A 5 42.01 5.70 26.98
CA TYR A 5 42.36 5.35 25.59
C TYR A 5 41.35 4.43 24.91
N GLY A 6 40.62 3.59 25.66
CA GLY A 6 39.55 2.74 25.09
C GLY A 6 38.31 3.53 24.66
N TRP A 7 38.01 4.64 25.35
CA TRP A 7 36.89 5.53 25.03
C TRP A 7 37.17 6.42 23.81
N LEU A 8 38.40 6.93 23.67
CA LEU A 8 38.81 7.72 22.51
C LEU A 8 38.96 6.87 21.23
N ALA A 9 39.39 5.60 21.35
CA ALA A 9 39.47 4.69 20.22
C ALA A 9 38.07 4.27 19.69
N GLY A 10 37.08 4.13 20.58
CA GLY A 10 35.68 3.85 20.19
C GLY A 10 35.01 5.04 19.48
N ILE A 11 35.30 6.27 19.91
CA ILE A 11 34.76 7.49 19.29
C ILE A 11 35.41 7.75 17.91
N LEU A 12 36.70 7.47 17.75
CA LEU A 12 37.38 7.58 16.45
C LEU A 12 36.96 6.49 15.45
N LEU A 13 36.62 5.29 15.93
CA LEU A 13 36.06 4.23 15.08
C LEU A 13 34.62 4.55 14.65
N ALA A 14 33.79 5.08 15.55
CA ALA A 14 32.44 5.55 15.23
C ALA A 14 32.46 6.77 14.28
N ALA A 15 33.42 7.69 14.44
CA ALA A 15 33.59 8.84 13.54
C ALA A 15 34.16 8.45 12.16
N MET A 16 35.02 7.43 12.08
CA MET A 16 35.48 6.89 10.79
C MET A 16 34.40 6.07 10.07
N VAL A 17 33.53 5.37 10.80
CA VAL A 17 32.35 4.70 10.22
C VAL A 17 31.29 5.73 9.79
N CYS A 18 31.02 6.78 10.58
CA CYS A 18 30.15 7.89 10.15
C CYS A 18 30.72 8.66 8.96
N GLY A 19 32.04 8.91 8.91
CA GLY A 19 32.71 9.58 7.80
C GLY A 19 32.75 8.75 6.52
N ALA A 20 32.80 7.42 6.63
CA ALA A 20 32.70 6.52 5.48
C ALA A 20 31.26 6.44 4.94
N VAL A 21 30.24 6.40 5.80
CA VAL A 21 28.84 6.35 5.36
C VAL A 21 28.37 7.69 4.77
N SER A 22 28.85 8.84 5.26
CA SER A 22 28.58 10.14 4.63
C SER A 22 29.31 10.32 3.30
N ALA A 23 30.51 9.74 3.14
CA ALA A 23 31.27 9.81 1.88
C ALA A 23 30.68 8.90 0.78
N PHE A 24 30.06 7.77 1.14
CA PHE A 24 29.37 6.91 0.17
C PHE A 24 28.10 7.53 -0.41
N ALA A 25 27.48 8.49 0.29
CA ALA A 25 26.29 9.20 -0.19
C ALA A 25 26.62 10.37 -1.15
N GLU A 26 27.85 10.90 -1.13
CA GLU A 26 28.25 12.03 -1.99
C GLU A 26 29.14 11.64 -3.18
N GLU A 27 29.86 10.50 -3.16
CA GLU A 27 30.78 10.13 -4.25
C GLU A 27 30.26 9.06 -5.24
N SER A 28 29.04 8.56 -5.08
CA SER A 28 28.38 7.85 -6.18
C SER A 28 27.59 8.86 -7.02
N GLY A 29 28.27 9.46 -8.00
CA GLY A 29 27.63 10.08 -9.17
C GLY A 29 26.88 9.07 -10.07
N ALA A 30 26.36 8.00 -9.48
CA ALA A 30 25.44 7.08 -10.10
C ALA A 30 24.04 7.53 -9.67
N GLN A 31 23.28 8.06 -10.62
CA GLN A 31 21.82 8.07 -10.54
C GLN A 31 21.40 6.60 -10.37
N ALA A 32 21.19 6.18 -9.13
CA ALA A 32 20.79 4.81 -8.84
C ALA A 32 19.28 4.67 -9.08
N GLY A 33 18.92 3.84 -10.06
CA GLY A 33 17.57 3.43 -10.40
C GLY A 33 16.72 2.95 -9.23
N PHE A 34 15.84 3.83 -8.81
CA PHE A 34 14.39 3.70 -8.58
C PHE A 34 13.75 2.29 -8.57
N VAL A 35 12.76 2.06 -7.70
CA VAL A 35 12.22 0.71 -7.45
C VAL A 35 10.91 0.38 -8.13
N ASN A 36 11.04 -0.69 -8.92
CA ASN A 36 9.98 -1.51 -9.50
C ASN A 36 9.22 -2.27 -8.42
N ASN A 37 8.17 -1.63 -7.91
CA ASN A 37 7.15 -2.28 -7.07
C ASN A 37 5.85 -2.53 -7.80
N VAL A 38 5.70 -1.92 -8.97
CA VAL A 38 4.56 -2.12 -9.85
C VAL A 38 4.74 -3.45 -10.54
N GLN A 39 3.77 -4.34 -10.38
CA GLN A 39 3.78 -5.63 -11.04
C GLN A 39 3.07 -5.54 -12.38
N VAL A 40 3.74 -6.03 -13.41
CA VAL A 40 3.15 -6.15 -14.74
C VAL A 40 2.49 -7.51 -14.86
N LEU A 41 1.16 -7.53 -14.86
CA LEU A 41 0.35 -8.70 -15.14
C LEU A 41 -0.03 -8.70 -16.63
N GLN A 42 0.13 -9.85 -17.29
CA GLN A 42 -0.34 -10.02 -18.67
C GLN A 42 -1.29 -11.21 -18.79
N GLU A 43 -2.47 -10.99 -19.35
CA GLU A 43 -3.35 -12.08 -19.77
C GLU A 43 -2.86 -12.66 -21.11
N ILE A 44 -2.56 -13.96 -21.13
CA ILE A 44 -2.06 -14.62 -22.34
C ILE A 44 -3.24 -15.04 -23.21
N ARG A 45 -3.49 -14.26 -24.26
CA ARG A 45 -4.64 -14.36 -25.17
C ARG A 45 -4.31 -15.00 -26.51
N ASN A 46 -3.03 -15.06 -26.91
CA ASN A 46 -2.61 -15.68 -28.18
C ASN A 46 -1.18 -16.25 -28.12
N GLU A 47 -0.87 -17.13 -29.07
CA GLU A 47 0.43 -17.83 -29.17
C GLU A 47 1.62 -16.87 -29.24
N ALA A 48 1.46 -15.70 -29.88
CA ALA A 48 2.54 -14.72 -29.99
C ALA A 48 2.93 -14.14 -28.63
N GLN A 49 1.96 -13.84 -27.77
CA GLN A 49 2.23 -13.43 -26.38
C GLN A 49 2.93 -14.56 -25.61
N TRP A 50 2.47 -15.80 -25.75
CA TRP A 50 3.07 -16.95 -25.09
C TRP A 50 4.55 -17.15 -25.49
N GLN A 51 4.86 -17.11 -26.79
CA GLN A 51 6.22 -17.29 -27.28
C GLN A 51 7.16 -16.13 -26.90
N ALA A 52 6.61 -14.93 -26.65
CA ALA A 52 7.38 -13.77 -26.21
C ALA A 52 7.66 -13.75 -24.70
N LEU A 53 6.93 -14.51 -23.88
CA LEU A 53 7.05 -14.50 -22.42
C LEU A 53 8.50 -14.64 -21.90
N PRO A 54 9.33 -15.57 -22.41
CA PRO A 54 10.70 -15.76 -21.91
C PRO A 54 11.61 -14.53 -22.04
N GLU A 55 11.29 -13.63 -22.97
CA GLU A 55 12.08 -12.42 -23.26
C GLU A 55 11.33 -11.13 -22.85
N SER A 56 10.17 -11.25 -22.20
CA SER A 56 9.32 -10.13 -21.79
C SER A 56 9.58 -9.69 -20.35
N ASP A 57 9.30 -8.41 -20.06
CA ASP A 57 9.33 -7.84 -18.71
C ASP A 57 8.03 -8.11 -17.91
N VAL A 58 7.39 -9.26 -18.15
CA VAL A 58 6.15 -9.66 -17.46
C VAL A 58 6.51 -10.31 -16.12
N ASP A 59 5.93 -9.80 -15.04
CA ASP A 59 6.08 -10.42 -13.72
C ASP A 59 5.17 -11.63 -13.55
N ILE A 60 3.90 -11.49 -13.96
CA ILE A 60 2.86 -12.48 -13.73
C ILE A 60 2.11 -12.72 -15.04
N ALA A 61 2.05 -13.98 -15.46
CA ALA A 61 1.36 -14.39 -16.69
C ALA A 61 0.07 -15.13 -16.35
N LEU A 62 -1.07 -14.48 -16.59
CA LEU A 62 -2.40 -15.03 -16.36
C LEU A 62 -2.83 -15.92 -17.53
N VAL A 63 -3.07 -17.19 -17.24
CA VAL A 63 -3.47 -18.20 -18.22
C VAL A 63 -4.62 -19.05 -17.68
N LYS A 64 -5.54 -19.47 -18.56
CA LYS A 64 -6.64 -20.36 -18.18
C LYS A 64 -6.18 -21.81 -18.14
N ILE A 65 -6.67 -22.57 -17.18
CA ILE A 65 -6.51 -24.03 -17.09
C ILE A 65 -7.87 -24.71 -17.14
N ASP A 66 -7.97 -25.83 -17.86
CA ASP A 66 -9.19 -26.64 -17.92
C ASP A 66 -9.13 -27.88 -16.99
N GLY A 67 -10.23 -28.63 -16.92
CA GLY A 67 -10.32 -29.82 -16.08
C GLY A 67 -9.42 -31.00 -16.51
N ASP A 68 -8.83 -30.95 -17.70
CA ASP A 68 -7.84 -31.93 -18.16
C ASP A 68 -6.40 -31.49 -17.80
N GLY A 69 -6.23 -30.36 -17.12
CA GLY A 69 -4.94 -29.77 -16.77
C GLY A 69 -4.24 -29.08 -17.94
N LYS A 70 -4.96 -28.82 -19.03
CA LYS A 70 -4.39 -28.14 -20.20
C LYS A 70 -4.51 -26.63 -20.03
N LEU A 71 -3.41 -25.94 -20.30
CA LEU A 71 -3.41 -24.49 -20.38
C LEU A 71 -3.98 -24.07 -21.73
N SER A 72 -4.78 -23.00 -21.73
CA SER A 72 -5.35 -22.42 -22.93
C SER A 72 -4.90 -20.99 -23.12
N VAL A 73 -4.56 -20.67 -24.35
CA VAL A 73 -4.15 -19.35 -24.80
C VAL A 73 -5.20 -18.87 -25.81
N GLY A 74 -6.02 -17.92 -25.38
CA GLY A 74 -7.23 -17.53 -26.14
C GLY A 74 -8.20 -18.71 -26.30
N ASN A 75 -8.48 -19.11 -27.55
CA ASN A 75 -9.32 -20.26 -27.87
C ASN A 75 -8.52 -21.54 -28.17
N GLU A 76 -7.19 -21.46 -28.18
CA GLU A 76 -6.31 -22.58 -28.51
C GLU A 76 -5.90 -23.32 -27.24
N LYS A 77 -5.97 -24.65 -27.28
CA LYS A 77 -5.45 -25.53 -26.24
C LYS A 77 -4.16 -26.16 -26.75
N ALA A 78 -3.06 -26.04 -26.01
CA ALA A 78 -1.81 -26.72 -26.35
C ALA A 78 -1.17 -27.38 -25.11
N ASP A 79 -0.17 -28.23 -25.35
CA ASP A 79 0.69 -28.80 -24.31
C ASP A 79 1.74 -27.77 -23.85
N PHE A 80 1.25 -26.60 -23.47
CA PHE A 80 2.04 -25.53 -22.90
C PHE A 80 2.64 -25.98 -21.56
N ARG A 81 3.97 -25.92 -21.45
CA ARG A 81 4.70 -26.33 -20.25
C ARG A 81 4.99 -25.11 -19.39
N LEU A 82 4.91 -25.27 -18.07
CA LEU A 82 5.29 -24.22 -17.12
C LEU A 82 6.74 -23.76 -17.29
N SER A 83 7.63 -24.63 -17.79
CA SER A 83 9.00 -24.27 -18.15
C SER A 83 9.12 -23.19 -19.23
N SER A 84 8.05 -22.91 -19.98
CA SER A 84 8.03 -21.91 -21.05
C SER A 84 7.71 -20.49 -20.56
N PHE A 85 7.41 -20.30 -19.27
CA PHE A 85 7.13 -18.97 -18.70
C PHE A 85 8.39 -18.12 -18.48
N GLY A 86 9.59 -18.71 -18.58
CA GLY A 86 10.84 -18.00 -18.30
C GLY A 86 10.86 -17.45 -16.88
N ASN A 87 10.95 -16.13 -16.75
CA ASN A 87 10.98 -15.42 -15.46
C ASN A 87 9.60 -15.00 -14.94
N ALA A 88 8.54 -15.15 -15.75
CA ALA A 88 7.18 -14.79 -15.35
C ALA A 88 6.59 -15.86 -14.40
N ILE A 89 5.92 -15.42 -13.34
CA ILE A 89 5.24 -16.30 -12.41
C ILE A 89 3.87 -16.68 -13.00
N PRO A 90 3.56 -17.97 -13.15
CA PRO A 90 2.25 -18.40 -13.65
C PRO A 90 1.12 -17.97 -12.72
N ALA A 91 0.03 -17.47 -13.28
CA ALA A 91 -1.25 -17.29 -12.61
C ALA A 91 -2.32 -18.13 -13.32
N LEU A 92 -2.78 -19.19 -12.66
CA LEU A 92 -3.74 -20.14 -13.23
C LEU A 92 -5.17 -19.68 -12.95
N TYR A 93 -5.87 -19.26 -13.99
CA TYR A 93 -7.28 -18.91 -13.92
C TYR A 93 -8.16 -20.17 -13.92
N VAL A 94 -8.89 -20.39 -12.82
CA VAL A 94 -9.79 -21.54 -12.63
C VAL A 94 -11.25 -21.08 -12.72
N SER A 95 -12.04 -21.75 -13.55
CA SER A 95 -13.43 -21.34 -13.85
C SER A 95 -14.49 -22.30 -13.30
N ASP A 96 -14.08 -23.49 -12.86
CA ASP A 96 -14.93 -24.52 -12.26
C ASP A 96 -14.10 -25.46 -11.36
N GLU A 97 -14.78 -26.39 -10.69
CA GLU A 97 -14.19 -27.34 -9.76
C GLU A 97 -13.23 -28.33 -10.43
N ALA A 98 -13.47 -28.67 -11.71
CA ALA A 98 -12.59 -29.57 -12.45
C ALA A 98 -11.26 -28.88 -12.77
N ALA A 99 -11.31 -27.62 -13.25
CA ALA A 99 -10.15 -26.78 -13.44
C ALA A 99 -9.40 -26.52 -12.13
N ALA A 100 -10.11 -26.30 -11.02
CA ALA A 100 -9.50 -26.15 -9.70
C ALA A 100 -8.74 -27.42 -9.27
N ALA A 101 -9.35 -28.61 -9.43
CA ALA A 101 -8.68 -29.88 -9.13
C ALA A 101 -7.44 -30.12 -10.02
N ALA A 102 -7.52 -29.76 -11.29
CA ALA A 102 -6.38 -29.84 -12.21
C ALA A 102 -5.26 -28.85 -11.82
N ALA A 103 -5.63 -27.63 -11.43
CA ALA A 103 -4.69 -26.62 -10.95
C ALA A 103 -3.93 -27.09 -9.70
N VAL A 104 -4.58 -27.79 -8.76
CA VAL A 104 -3.90 -28.38 -7.59
C VAL A 104 -2.77 -29.32 -8.02
N THR A 105 -3.04 -30.21 -8.97
CA THR A 105 -2.03 -31.14 -9.51
C THR A 105 -0.87 -30.37 -10.15
N VAL A 106 -1.17 -29.43 -11.05
CA VAL A 106 -0.15 -28.64 -11.78
C VAL A 106 0.71 -27.81 -10.84
N LEU A 107 0.09 -27.11 -9.88
CA LEU A 107 0.82 -26.27 -8.92
C LEU A 107 1.70 -27.13 -8.01
N THR A 108 1.16 -28.21 -7.45
CA THR A 108 1.90 -29.08 -6.51
C THR A 108 3.10 -29.75 -7.18
N GLU A 109 2.96 -30.20 -8.42
CA GLU A 109 4.01 -30.95 -9.10
C GLU A 109 5.07 -30.06 -9.78
N SER A 110 4.72 -28.83 -10.16
CA SER A 110 5.55 -28.06 -11.10
C SER A 110 5.67 -26.57 -10.82
N ALA A 111 4.78 -25.96 -10.04
CA ALA A 111 4.85 -24.52 -9.71
C ALA A 111 4.20 -24.21 -8.35
N PRO A 112 4.78 -24.70 -7.23
CA PRO A 112 4.14 -24.61 -5.93
C PRO A 112 3.94 -23.17 -5.43
N TYR A 113 4.66 -22.18 -5.96
CA TYR A 113 4.61 -20.77 -5.55
C TYR A 113 3.91 -19.85 -6.56
N ALA A 114 3.28 -20.42 -7.59
CA ALA A 114 2.48 -19.67 -8.56
C ALA A 114 1.15 -19.19 -7.97
N PHE A 115 0.41 -18.39 -8.75
CA PHE A 115 -0.90 -17.89 -8.37
C PHE A 115 -2.02 -18.80 -8.87
N VAL A 116 -3.09 -18.88 -8.09
CA VAL A 116 -4.42 -19.31 -8.53
C VAL A 116 -5.35 -18.08 -8.54
N VAL A 117 -6.13 -17.94 -9.61
CA VAL A 117 -7.02 -16.79 -9.86
C VAL A 117 -8.43 -17.27 -10.17
N SER A 118 -9.45 -16.63 -9.60
CA SER A 118 -10.85 -16.92 -9.96
C SER A 118 -11.79 -15.79 -9.57
N ASP A 119 -12.84 -15.59 -10.35
CA ASP A 119 -14.02 -14.79 -10.02
C ASP A 119 -14.96 -15.50 -9.03
N ARG A 120 -14.67 -16.76 -8.70
CA ARG A 120 -15.34 -17.54 -7.65
C ARG A 120 -14.37 -17.76 -6.49
N PRO A 121 -14.40 -16.92 -5.44
CA PRO A 121 -13.45 -16.99 -4.33
C PRO A 121 -13.31 -18.38 -3.71
N ALA A 122 -14.40 -19.14 -3.62
CA ALA A 122 -14.39 -20.50 -3.10
C ALA A 122 -13.48 -21.46 -3.88
N LEU A 123 -13.29 -21.25 -5.19
CA LEU A 123 -12.34 -22.03 -5.98
C LEU A 123 -10.90 -21.71 -5.59
N VAL A 124 -10.56 -20.43 -5.42
CA VAL A 124 -9.25 -19.98 -4.89
C VAL A 124 -8.96 -20.68 -3.56
N LYS A 125 -9.91 -20.62 -2.64
CA LYS A 125 -9.82 -21.28 -1.33
C LYS A 125 -9.58 -22.78 -1.45
N SER A 126 -10.32 -23.46 -2.33
CA SER A 126 -10.20 -24.91 -2.51
C SER A 126 -8.81 -25.34 -3.01
N VAL A 127 -8.23 -24.57 -3.93
CA VAL A 127 -6.88 -24.82 -4.46
C VAL A 127 -5.85 -24.53 -3.38
N ARG A 128 -5.94 -23.38 -2.70
CA ARG A 128 -5.02 -22.99 -1.60
C ARG A 128 -5.04 -23.96 -0.42
N ALA A 129 -6.19 -24.55 -0.10
CA ALA A 129 -6.29 -25.57 0.95
C ALA A 129 -5.55 -26.87 0.59
N SER A 130 -5.38 -27.16 -0.70
CA SER A 130 -4.69 -28.37 -1.19
C SER A 130 -3.23 -28.11 -1.59
N CYS A 131 -2.91 -26.87 -1.97
CA CYS A 131 -1.58 -26.39 -2.32
C CYS A 131 -1.30 -25.11 -1.51
N THR A 132 -0.84 -25.30 -0.27
CA THR A 132 -0.68 -24.20 0.70
C THR A 132 0.38 -23.19 0.30
N THR A 133 1.35 -23.60 -0.51
CA THR A 133 2.46 -22.79 -1.04
C THR A 133 2.05 -21.83 -2.14
N ALA A 134 0.93 -22.06 -2.82
CA ALA A 134 0.48 -21.18 -3.91
C ALA A 134 0.06 -19.81 -3.35
N ASN A 135 -0.08 -18.81 -4.21
CA ASN A 135 -0.68 -17.51 -3.87
C ASN A 135 -2.09 -17.41 -4.47
N GLY A 136 -2.97 -16.63 -3.87
CA GLY A 136 -4.36 -16.48 -4.31
C GLY A 136 -4.68 -15.06 -4.75
N ILE A 137 -5.38 -14.93 -5.88
CA ILE A 137 -5.97 -13.69 -6.37
C ILE A 137 -7.48 -13.90 -6.53
N VAL A 138 -8.30 -13.06 -5.91
CA VAL A 138 -9.74 -13.00 -6.17
C VAL A 138 -9.99 -12.00 -7.29
N ASP A 139 -10.68 -12.45 -8.35
CA ASP A 139 -11.04 -11.61 -9.49
C ASP A 139 -12.41 -10.98 -9.27
N PHE A 140 -12.45 -9.66 -9.20
CA PHE A 140 -13.67 -8.86 -9.07
C PHE A 140 -14.11 -8.25 -10.39
N ARG A 141 -13.36 -8.43 -11.48
CA ARG A 141 -13.71 -7.87 -12.80
C ARG A 141 -15.11 -8.31 -13.19
N GLY A 142 -15.86 -7.37 -13.78
CA GLY A 142 -17.25 -7.59 -14.17
C GLY A 142 -18.28 -7.43 -13.04
N ARG A 143 -17.87 -7.09 -11.81
CA ARG A 143 -18.78 -6.63 -10.75
C ARG A 143 -18.18 -5.54 -9.88
N SER A 144 -19.02 -4.71 -9.28
CA SER A 144 -18.59 -3.77 -8.23
C SER A 144 -18.46 -4.50 -6.89
N ALA A 145 -17.48 -4.07 -6.09
CA ALA A 145 -17.28 -4.53 -4.71
C ALA A 145 -16.73 -3.38 -3.89
N THR A 146 -17.25 -3.21 -2.68
CA THR A 146 -16.75 -2.27 -1.67
C THR A 146 -15.44 -2.75 -1.07
N VAL A 147 -14.70 -1.86 -0.39
CA VAL A 147 -13.50 -2.22 0.40
C VAL A 147 -13.78 -3.38 1.36
N ALA A 148 -14.91 -3.35 2.07
CA ALA A 148 -15.27 -4.39 3.05
C ALA A 148 -15.55 -5.75 2.38
N GLU A 149 -16.20 -5.75 1.21
CA GLU A 149 -16.42 -6.98 0.43
C GLU A 149 -15.10 -7.54 -0.11
N ILE A 150 -14.21 -6.67 -0.61
CA ILE A 150 -12.88 -7.08 -1.08
C ILE A 150 -12.09 -7.70 0.08
N GLN A 151 -12.05 -7.03 1.23
CA GLN A 151 -11.38 -7.53 2.43
C GLN A 151 -11.89 -8.92 2.82
N ALA A 152 -13.21 -9.07 3.00
CA ALA A 152 -13.82 -10.30 3.45
C ALA A 152 -13.63 -11.46 2.46
N GLU A 153 -13.77 -11.20 1.16
CA GLU A 153 -13.65 -12.23 0.14
C GLU A 153 -12.19 -12.62 -0.13
N VAL A 154 -11.24 -11.69 -0.11
CA VAL A 154 -9.82 -12.00 -0.30
C VAL A 154 -9.30 -12.82 0.88
N ASN A 155 -9.41 -12.29 2.10
CA ASN A 155 -8.87 -12.95 3.29
C ASN A 155 -9.63 -14.25 3.61
N GLY A 156 -10.96 -14.22 3.53
CA GLY A 156 -11.81 -15.37 3.83
C GLY A 156 -11.62 -16.56 2.87
N ASN A 157 -10.98 -16.33 1.72
CA ASN A 157 -10.66 -17.35 0.72
C ASN A 157 -9.16 -17.63 0.57
N ALA A 158 -8.36 -17.28 1.59
CA ALA A 158 -6.92 -17.52 1.61
C ALA A 158 -6.20 -16.93 0.38
N ALA A 159 -6.68 -15.77 -0.07
CA ALA A 159 -6.01 -14.95 -1.08
C ALA A 159 -5.27 -13.80 -0.39
N LYS A 160 -4.37 -13.15 -1.14
CA LYS A 160 -3.65 -11.94 -0.69
C LYS A 160 -3.85 -10.75 -1.62
N SER A 161 -4.53 -10.97 -2.74
CA SER A 161 -4.62 -9.98 -3.80
C SER A 161 -6.03 -9.94 -4.38
N ALA A 162 -6.45 -8.75 -4.79
CA ALA A 162 -7.66 -8.49 -5.55
C ALA A 162 -7.27 -8.04 -6.97
N LEU A 163 -7.97 -8.57 -7.97
CA LEU A 163 -7.94 -8.05 -9.34
C LEU A 163 -9.25 -7.32 -9.61
N VAL A 164 -9.19 -6.02 -9.86
CA VAL A 164 -10.35 -5.13 -10.05
C VAL A 164 -10.30 -4.47 -11.43
N SER A 165 -11.41 -3.93 -11.93
CA SER A 165 -11.39 -3.07 -13.12
C SER A 165 -11.01 -1.63 -12.74
N TYR A 166 -10.32 -0.89 -13.63
CA TYR A 166 -9.84 0.48 -13.39
C TYR A 166 -10.85 1.43 -12.76
N ALA A 167 -12.09 1.46 -13.26
CA ALA A 167 -13.12 2.37 -12.77
C ALA A 167 -13.86 1.86 -11.51
N GLN A 168 -13.47 0.72 -10.95
CA GLN A 168 -14.17 0.11 -9.81
C GLN A 168 -13.85 0.78 -8.48
N LEU A 169 -12.58 1.17 -8.27
CA LEU A 169 -12.10 1.78 -7.04
C LEU A 169 -11.41 3.10 -7.34
N GLY A 170 -11.71 4.13 -6.54
CA GLY A 170 -10.94 5.38 -6.52
C GLY A 170 -9.61 5.23 -5.80
N ALA A 171 -8.76 6.26 -5.89
CA ALA A 171 -7.44 6.26 -5.25
C ALA A 171 -7.51 6.03 -3.73
N GLU A 172 -8.44 6.67 -3.03
CA GLU A 172 -8.63 6.48 -1.59
C GLU A 172 -8.99 5.04 -1.22
N GLU A 173 -9.88 4.40 -1.99
CA GLU A 173 -10.29 3.01 -1.79
C GLU A 173 -9.14 2.05 -2.08
N ILE A 174 -8.34 2.29 -3.13
CA ILE A 174 -7.13 1.51 -3.43
C ILE A 174 -6.15 1.60 -2.27
N GLN A 175 -5.87 2.80 -1.76
CA GLN A 175 -4.98 2.98 -0.61
C GLN A 175 -5.52 2.25 0.64
N THR A 176 -6.83 2.31 0.87
CA THR A 176 -7.49 1.64 2.01
C THR A 176 -7.33 0.12 1.92
N VAL A 177 -7.59 -0.49 0.77
CA VAL A 177 -7.39 -1.94 0.56
C VAL A 177 -5.92 -2.33 0.77
N ARG A 178 -4.99 -1.49 0.30
CA ARG A 178 -3.55 -1.74 0.48
C ARG A 178 -3.12 -1.65 1.95
N LYS A 179 -3.70 -0.73 2.73
CA LYS A 179 -3.49 -0.65 4.18
C LYS A 179 -4.04 -1.87 4.92
N LEU A 180 -5.01 -2.58 4.34
CA LEU A 180 -5.47 -3.89 4.84
C LEU A 180 -4.55 -5.05 4.42
N PHE A 181 -3.33 -4.76 3.99
CA PHE A 181 -2.34 -5.72 3.51
C PHE A 181 -2.78 -6.59 2.32
N ILE A 182 -3.78 -6.14 1.56
CA ILE A 182 -4.25 -6.78 0.32
C ILE A 182 -3.62 -6.09 -0.88
N ASN A 183 -3.06 -6.85 -1.82
CA ASN A 183 -2.58 -6.25 -3.07
C ASN A 183 -3.73 -5.90 -4.00
N VAL A 184 -3.63 -4.76 -4.68
CA VAL A 184 -4.61 -4.34 -5.68
C VAL A 184 -3.98 -4.37 -7.06
N TYR A 185 -4.43 -5.31 -7.89
CA TYR A 185 -4.15 -5.34 -9.32
C TYR A 185 -5.33 -4.75 -10.07
N THR A 186 -5.04 -3.92 -11.07
CA THR A 186 -6.08 -3.21 -11.82
C THR A 186 -6.04 -3.59 -13.29
N GLU A 187 -7.16 -4.09 -13.83
CA GLU A 187 -7.35 -4.22 -15.27
C GLU A 187 -7.57 -2.85 -15.89
N ALA A 188 -6.67 -2.48 -16.80
CA ALA A 188 -6.67 -1.21 -17.48
C ALA A 188 -6.53 -1.42 -18.99
N GLU A 189 -7.33 -0.69 -19.76
CA GLU A 189 -7.28 -0.67 -21.22
C GLU A 189 -6.43 0.51 -21.70
N GLY A 190 -5.28 0.20 -22.28
CA GLY A 190 -4.38 1.21 -22.83
C GLY A 190 -3.52 1.92 -21.77
N GLU A 191 -2.63 2.78 -22.26
CA GLU A 191 -1.58 3.42 -21.47
C GLU A 191 -2.13 4.41 -20.43
N GLU A 192 -3.12 5.22 -20.82
CA GLU A 192 -3.74 6.25 -19.97
C GLU A 192 -4.32 5.66 -18.68
N GLN A 193 -5.12 4.58 -18.80
CA GLN A 193 -5.74 3.92 -17.65
C GLN A 193 -4.70 3.21 -16.78
N CYS A 194 -3.64 2.65 -17.39
CA CYS A 194 -2.57 2.02 -16.63
C CYS A 194 -1.86 3.05 -15.74
N ILE A 195 -1.45 4.18 -16.32
CA ILE A 195 -0.76 5.23 -15.58
C ILE A 195 -1.67 5.79 -14.49
N ALA A 196 -2.96 5.96 -14.78
CA ALA A 196 -3.92 6.40 -13.79
C ALA A 196 -4.09 5.40 -12.62
N ALA A 197 -4.18 4.10 -12.91
CA ALA A 197 -4.26 3.06 -11.87
C ALA A 197 -3.02 3.06 -10.96
N LEU A 198 -1.84 3.23 -11.56
CA LEU A 198 -0.57 3.29 -10.84
C LEU A 198 -0.44 4.58 -10.03
N SER A 199 -0.92 5.71 -10.57
CA SER A 199 -0.97 7.00 -9.86
C SER A 199 -1.92 6.94 -8.65
N ALA A 200 -3.02 6.18 -8.76
CA ALA A 200 -3.91 5.88 -7.65
C ALA A 200 -3.27 4.94 -6.60
N GLY A 201 -2.15 4.31 -6.95
CA GLY A 201 -1.31 3.50 -6.08
C GLY A 201 -1.59 2.00 -6.14
N ALA A 202 -2.16 1.49 -7.23
CA ALA A 202 -2.28 0.05 -7.44
C ALA A 202 -0.91 -0.66 -7.35
N ASP A 203 -0.87 -1.88 -6.80
CA ASP A 203 0.36 -2.66 -6.71
C ASP A 203 0.75 -3.28 -8.06
N GLY A 204 -0.17 -3.32 -9.03
CA GLY A 204 0.12 -3.74 -10.40
C GLY A 204 -1.05 -3.51 -11.35
N VAL A 205 -0.77 -3.69 -12.64
CA VAL A 205 -1.77 -3.53 -13.71
C VAL A 205 -1.82 -4.78 -14.58
N LEU A 206 -3.04 -5.20 -14.93
CA LEU A 206 -3.31 -6.21 -15.93
C LEU A 206 -3.59 -5.51 -17.27
N CYS A 207 -2.71 -5.67 -18.24
CA CYS A 207 -2.86 -5.05 -19.56
C CYS A 207 -2.56 -6.01 -20.71
N ALA A 208 -2.98 -5.64 -21.93
CA ALA A 208 -2.71 -6.43 -23.13
C ALA A 208 -1.30 -6.18 -23.73
N GLN A 209 -0.75 -4.98 -23.54
CA GLN A 209 0.54 -4.54 -24.11
C GLN A 209 1.42 -3.95 -23.01
N THR A 210 2.42 -4.71 -22.58
CA THR A 210 3.26 -4.42 -21.41
C THR A 210 4.44 -3.50 -21.72
N SER A 211 4.98 -3.54 -22.94
CA SER A 211 6.17 -2.77 -23.34
C SER A 211 5.96 -1.26 -23.39
N ALA A 212 4.76 -0.79 -23.73
CA ALA A 212 4.45 0.65 -23.82
C ALA A 212 4.35 1.29 -22.43
N ILE A 213 3.82 0.58 -21.43
CA ILE A 213 3.68 1.08 -20.05
C ILE A 213 5.05 1.23 -19.40
N LEU A 214 5.93 0.24 -19.56
CA LEU A 214 7.29 0.33 -19.03
C LEU A 214 8.08 1.46 -19.69
N GLN A 215 7.87 1.70 -20.99
CA GLN A 215 8.46 2.85 -21.70
C GLN A 215 7.86 4.19 -21.26
N ALA A 216 6.56 4.26 -20.96
CA ALA A 216 5.90 5.47 -20.47
C ALA A 216 6.35 5.85 -19.05
N LEU A 217 6.60 4.84 -18.22
CA LEU A 217 7.13 5.01 -16.86
C LEU A 217 8.66 5.23 -16.84
N ALA A 218 9.32 5.14 -18.00
CA ALA A 218 10.78 5.24 -18.15
C ALA A 218 11.19 5.80 -19.53
N PRO A 219 11.03 7.10 -19.79
CA PRO A 219 11.43 7.68 -21.07
C PRO A 219 12.93 7.46 -21.36
N GLU A 220 13.28 7.23 -22.63
CA GLU A 220 14.61 6.79 -23.08
C GLU A 220 15.78 7.62 -22.52
N GLY A 221 16.74 6.92 -21.88
CA GLY A 221 18.03 7.47 -21.47
C GLY A 221 18.15 7.83 -20.00
N GLU A 222 17.07 7.72 -19.23
CA GLU A 222 17.05 7.87 -17.78
C GLU A 222 16.69 6.54 -17.11
N ASP A 223 17.29 6.27 -15.94
CA ASP A 223 16.90 5.12 -15.12
C ASP A 223 15.41 5.31 -14.73
N PRO A 224 14.51 4.34 -14.95
CA PRO A 224 13.07 4.53 -14.76
C PRO A 224 12.76 5.14 -13.40
N ALA A 225 12.28 6.38 -13.27
CA ALA A 225 11.84 6.90 -11.96
C ALA A 225 10.56 6.21 -11.52
N ILE A 226 10.63 4.96 -11.06
CA ILE A 226 9.44 4.17 -10.79
C ILE A 226 8.69 4.78 -9.61
N TYR A 227 7.47 5.20 -9.92
CA TYR A 227 6.48 5.77 -9.03
C TYR A 227 5.91 4.64 -8.17
N ALA A 228 6.62 4.32 -7.10
CA ALA A 228 6.06 3.50 -6.06
C ALA A 228 4.86 4.24 -5.44
N PRO A 229 3.75 3.54 -5.15
CA PRO A 229 2.70 4.12 -4.33
C PRO A 229 3.31 4.68 -3.04
N ARG A 230 2.77 5.80 -2.55
CA ARG A 230 3.26 6.46 -1.32
C ARG A 230 3.56 5.42 -0.23
N PRO A 231 4.74 5.48 0.42
CA PRO A 231 5.07 4.56 1.50
C PRO A 231 4.11 4.76 2.68
N PHE A 232 3.63 3.66 3.27
CA PHE A 232 2.86 3.76 4.50
C PHE A 232 3.78 3.82 5.71
N VAL A 233 3.53 4.78 6.59
CA VAL A 233 4.35 5.01 7.78
C VAL A 233 3.62 4.49 9.00
N VAL A 234 4.29 3.66 9.78
CA VAL A 234 3.77 3.09 11.01
C VAL A 234 4.48 3.76 12.19
N SER A 235 3.70 4.41 13.05
CA SER A 235 4.15 4.96 14.31
C SER A 235 4.29 3.84 15.34
N HIS A 236 5.52 3.41 15.57
CA HIS A 236 5.82 2.33 16.51
C HIS A 236 5.47 2.78 17.93
N ARG A 237 4.47 2.11 18.54
CA ARG A 237 3.97 2.37 19.90
C ARG A 237 3.57 3.81 20.17
N GLY A 238 3.14 4.55 19.15
CA GLY A 238 2.82 5.98 19.27
C GLY A 238 4.05 6.89 19.30
N ASN A 239 5.09 6.58 18.50
CA ASN A 239 6.28 7.44 18.30
C ASN A 239 7.23 7.45 19.51
N SER A 240 7.60 6.27 20.00
CA SER A 240 8.18 6.04 21.34
C SER A 240 9.51 6.75 21.67
N GLN A 241 10.28 7.22 20.68
CA GLN A 241 11.62 7.81 20.89
C GLN A 241 11.77 9.26 20.42
N ALA A 242 10.87 9.78 19.58
CA ALA A 242 10.94 11.17 19.09
C ALA A 242 10.80 12.24 20.20
N VAL A 243 10.71 11.80 21.44
CA VAL A 243 10.03 12.49 22.54
C VAL A 243 10.89 12.51 23.82
N ARG A 244 12.20 12.21 23.71
CA ARG A 244 13.21 12.60 24.72
C ARG A 244 13.74 14.02 24.45
N GLY A 245 12.87 15.02 24.60
CA GLY A 245 13.28 16.40 24.87
C GLY A 245 13.52 17.33 23.67
N LEU A 246 13.08 16.98 22.46
CA LEU A 246 13.08 17.92 21.34
C LEU A 246 11.67 18.43 20.97
N TYR A 247 10.60 17.63 21.06
CA TYR A 247 9.26 18.04 20.56
C TYR A 247 8.02 17.45 21.31
N GLY A 248 8.16 16.88 22.52
CA GLY A 248 7.05 16.37 23.35
C GLY A 248 7.57 15.44 24.45
N ASN A 249 6.72 14.96 25.37
CA ASN A 249 7.07 14.02 26.47
C ASN A 249 6.00 12.91 26.67
N TYR A 250 5.69 12.18 25.61
CA TYR A 250 4.84 10.99 25.55
C TYR A 250 5.63 9.69 25.72
N TYR A 251 5.01 8.71 26.37
CA TYR A 251 5.59 7.38 26.59
C TYR A 251 5.03 6.36 25.60
N GLU A 252 5.79 5.30 25.33
CA GLU A 252 5.34 4.24 24.41
C GLU A 252 4.03 3.60 24.88
N ASN A 253 3.19 3.16 23.93
CA ASN A 253 1.93 2.45 24.19
C ASN A 253 0.95 3.24 25.08
N THR A 254 0.91 4.58 24.94
CA THR A 254 -0.15 5.42 25.53
C THR A 254 -1.06 6.02 24.46
N VAL A 255 -2.32 6.29 24.82
CA VAL A 255 -3.29 6.93 23.92
C VAL A 255 -2.81 8.35 23.57
N GLU A 256 -2.23 9.05 24.53
CA GLU A 256 -1.64 10.38 24.38
C GLU A 256 -0.51 10.39 23.36
N ALA A 257 0.36 9.38 23.36
CA ALA A 257 1.45 9.25 22.41
C ALA A 257 0.94 9.04 20.98
N ALA A 258 -0.03 8.14 20.82
CA ALA A 258 -0.67 7.90 19.53
C ALA A 258 -1.42 9.14 19.02
N ARG A 259 -2.13 9.86 19.90
CA ARG A 259 -2.87 11.07 19.54
C ARG A 259 -1.92 12.15 19.09
N ALA A 260 -0.85 12.37 19.84
CA ALA A 260 0.18 13.33 19.48
C ALA A 260 0.85 12.99 18.14
N ALA A 261 1.14 11.72 17.89
CA ALA A 261 1.70 11.26 16.61
C ALA A 261 0.71 11.52 15.45
N TYR A 262 -0.56 11.20 15.63
CA TYR A 262 -1.62 11.44 14.64
C TYR A 262 -1.77 12.92 14.31
N ASP A 263 -1.94 13.77 15.33
CA ASP A 263 -2.21 15.19 15.14
C ASP A 263 -1.02 15.93 14.50
N GLN A 264 0.22 15.53 14.83
CA GLN A 264 1.43 16.22 14.39
C GLN A 264 2.00 15.68 13.07
N TYR A 265 1.94 14.37 12.86
CA TYR A 265 2.69 13.69 11.80
C TYR A 265 1.83 12.83 10.88
N ARG A 266 0.55 12.61 11.20
CA ARG A 266 -0.42 11.86 10.38
C ARG A 266 0.14 10.53 9.84
N PRO A 267 0.74 9.66 10.67
CA PRO A 267 1.14 8.32 10.24
C PRO A 267 -0.09 7.56 9.73
N ASP A 268 0.12 6.62 8.81
CA ASP A 268 -0.96 5.76 8.32
C ASP A 268 -1.43 4.78 9.38
N PHE A 269 -0.50 4.31 10.21
CA PHE A 269 -0.76 3.36 11.27
C PHE A 269 -0.16 3.83 12.60
N VAL A 270 -0.79 3.44 13.69
CA VAL A 270 -0.13 3.28 14.98
C VAL A 270 -0.02 1.78 15.28
N GLU A 271 1.17 1.33 15.63
CA GLU A 271 1.38 -0.04 16.10
C GLU A 271 1.24 -0.07 17.64
N ILE A 272 0.57 -1.08 18.17
CA ILE A 272 0.35 -1.28 19.61
C ILE A 272 0.47 -2.76 20.00
N ASP A 273 0.98 -3.00 21.21
CA ASP A 273 1.33 -4.32 21.72
C ASP A 273 0.26 -4.88 22.69
N LEU A 274 -0.29 -6.07 22.43
CA LEU A 274 -1.46 -6.62 23.15
C LEU A 274 -1.09 -7.74 24.15
N TYR A 275 -1.43 -7.53 25.42
CA TYR A 275 -1.48 -8.55 26.48
C TYR A 275 -2.89 -8.71 27.05
N LEU A 276 -3.19 -9.86 27.65
CA LEU A 276 -4.48 -10.15 28.27
C LEU A 276 -4.39 -10.13 29.79
N SER A 277 -5.11 -9.22 30.44
CA SER A 277 -5.30 -9.21 31.90
C SER A 277 -6.03 -10.47 32.41
N SER A 278 -5.93 -10.74 33.72
CA SER A 278 -6.49 -11.96 34.31
C SER A 278 -8.03 -12.02 34.31
N ASP A 279 -8.68 -10.87 34.14
CA ASP A 279 -10.14 -10.70 34.02
C ASP A 279 -10.60 -10.42 32.58
N GLY A 280 -9.73 -10.59 31.57
CA GLY A 280 -10.12 -10.71 30.17
C GLY A 280 -10.10 -9.41 29.35
N TYR A 281 -9.53 -8.32 29.87
CA TYR A 281 -9.32 -7.09 29.11
C TYR A 281 -7.98 -7.10 28.37
N VAL A 282 -7.98 -6.62 27.12
CA VAL A 282 -6.76 -6.42 26.32
C VAL A 282 -6.07 -5.15 26.80
N VAL A 283 -4.91 -5.31 27.42
CA VAL A 283 -4.05 -4.25 27.96
C VAL A 283 -2.91 -3.99 26.97
N ILE A 284 -2.63 -2.72 26.71
CA ILE A 284 -1.63 -2.31 25.74
C ILE A 284 -0.29 -2.06 26.45
N SER A 285 0.71 -2.87 26.14
CA SER A 285 2.06 -2.77 26.69
C SER A 285 3.03 -3.66 25.92
N HIS A 286 4.26 -3.20 25.71
CA HIS A 286 5.27 -4.00 25.02
C HIS A 286 5.77 -5.19 25.84
N ASP A 287 5.98 -4.99 27.14
CA ASP A 287 6.58 -6.00 28.00
C ASP A 287 5.50 -6.80 28.73
N PRO A 288 5.76 -8.07 29.09
CA PRO A 288 4.80 -8.87 29.84
C PRO A 288 4.66 -8.40 31.30
N SER A 289 5.50 -7.48 31.77
CA SER A 289 5.46 -6.91 33.12
C SER A 289 5.40 -5.39 33.10
N LEU A 290 4.88 -4.83 34.18
CA LEU A 290 4.76 -3.39 34.40
C LEU A 290 6.11 -2.71 34.69
N ASP A 291 7.18 -3.48 34.88
CA ASP A 291 8.41 -3.04 35.56
C ASP A 291 9.21 -1.95 34.81
N ARG A 292 9.24 -1.98 33.47
CA ARG A 292 10.12 -1.09 32.68
C ARG A 292 9.55 0.30 32.48
N MET A 293 8.25 0.40 32.21
CA MET A 293 7.61 1.64 31.71
C MET A 293 6.62 2.27 32.68
N THR A 294 6.42 1.67 33.84
CA THR A 294 5.45 2.15 34.82
C THR A 294 6.07 2.26 36.20
N ASN A 295 5.36 2.94 37.09
CA ASN A 295 5.69 2.99 38.52
C ASN A 295 5.27 1.72 39.30
N GLY A 296 4.89 0.66 38.59
CA GLY A 296 4.42 -0.60 39.13
C GLY A 296 5.38 -1.77 38.96
N THR A 297 4.95 -2.94 39.43
CA THR A 297 5.64 -4.19 39.16
C THR A 297 4.66 -5.34 39.06
N GLY A 298 5.06 -6.40 38.36
CA GLY A 298 4.29 -7.62 38.24
C GLY A 298 3.90 -7.92 36.79
N ASN A 299 3.52 -9.17 36.56
CA ASN A 299 3.11 -9.65 35.25
C ASN A 299 1.67 -9.23 34.95
N ILE A 300 1.47 -8.61 33.79
CA ILE A 300 0.16 -8.07 33.34
C ILE A 300 -0.89 -9.18 33.33
N GLU A 301 -0.55 -10.35 32.81
CA GLU A 301 -1.49 -11.45 32.63
C GLU A 301 -1.88 -12.18 33.93
N SER A 302 -1.29 -11.78 35.06
CA SER A 302 -1.60 -12.27 36.40
C SER A 302 -2.45 -11.29 37.21
N MET A 303 -2.76 -10.12 36.67
CA MET A 303 -3.44 -9.02 37.36
C MET A 303 -4.77 -8.68 36.67
N THR A 304 -5.74 -8.26 37.47
CA THR A 304 -7.01 -7.70 36.95
C THR A 304 -6.79 -6.30 36.39
N LEU A 305 -7.64 -5.83 35.48
CA LEU A 305 -7.56 -4.46 34.96
C LEU A 305 -7.60 -3.41 36.09
N ASP A 306 -8.44 -3.64 37.11
CA ASP A 306 -8.54 -2.77 38.28
C ASP A 306 -7.26 -2.73 39.14
N GLU A 307 -6.46 -3.80 39.13
CA GLU A 307 -5.14 -3.82 39.78
C GLU A 307 -4.10 -3.11 38.93
N ILE A 308 -4.13 -3.31 37.61
CA ILE A 308 -3.23 -2.68 36.64
C ILE A 308 -3.41 -1.16 36.66
N ARG A 309 -4.65 -0.66 36.60
CA ARG A 309 -4.98 0.78 36.60
C ARG A 309 -4.61 1.53 37.89
N ARG A 310 -4.09 0.85 38.92
CA ARG A 310 -3.49 1.51 40.10
C ARG A 310 -2.11 2.08 39.81
N TYR A 311 -1.46 1.59 38.76
CA TYR A 311 -0.16 2.05 38.30
C TYR A 311 -0.32 3.04 37.14
N LYS A 312 0.76 3.77 36.84
CA LYS A 312 0.80 4.77 35.76
C LYS A 312 2.04 4.56 34.92
N VAL A 313 1.92 4.85 33.63
CA VAL A 313 3.06 4.89 32.72
C VAL A 313 3.88 6.12 33.06
N ASP A 314 5.14 5.91 33.45
CA ASP A 314 6.07 6.94 33.91
C ASP A 314 7.36 6.95 33.07
N GLY A 315 7.38 6.18 31.98
CA GLY A 315 8.50 6.02 31.07
C GLY A 315 9.73 5.32 31.67
N GLY A 316 9.56 4.65 32.82
CA GLY A 316 10.68 4.08 33.57
C GLY A 316 11.55 5.14 34.26
N LEU A 317 11.02 6.35 34.44
CA LEU A 317 11.75 7.48 35.03
C LEU A 317 11.47 7.65 36.53
N GLY A 318 10.49 6.94 37.09
CA GLY A 318 10.11 7.06 38.50
C GLY A 318 9.77 8.50 38.87
N ASP A 319 10.34 8.99 39.98
CA ASP A 319 10.15 10.37 40.45
C ASP A 319 10.63 11.45 39.44
N SER A 320 11.38 11.07 38.41
CA SER A 320 11.82 11.97 37.33
C SER A 320 10.85 12.03 36.15
N ALA A 321 9.76 11.26 36.19
CA ALA A 321 8.71 11.32 35.17
C ALA A 321 8.03 12.69 35.18
N GLN A 322 7.83 13.24 33.98
CA GLN A 322 7.19 14.55 33.82
C GLN A 322 5.66 14.43 33.73
N TYR A 323 5.18 13.27 33.31
CA TYR A 323 3.77 12.93 33.13
C TYR A 323 3.54 11.53 33.70
N LEU A 324 2.28 11.21 33.96
CA LEU A 324 1.85 9.91 34.43
C LEU A 324 0.59 9.56 33.65
N ASP A 325 0.76 8.75 32.60
CA ASP A 325 -0.35 8.38 31.73
C ASP A 325 -1.06 7.12 32.28
N GLU A 326 -2.31 6.93 31.88
CA GLU A 326 -3.02 5.69 32.15
C GLU A 326 -2.39 4.54 31.37
N ILE A 327 -2.37 3.34 31.95
CA ILE A 327 -2.06 2.13 31.19
C ILE A 327 -3.32 1.79 30.37
N PRO A 328 -3.27 1.91 29.03
CA PRO A 328 -4.48 1.83 28.22
C PRO A 328 -4.90 0.39 27.92
N THR A 329 -6.18 0.25 27.60
CA THR A 329 -6.76 -0.93 26.99
C THR A 329 -6.97 -0.70 25.50
N LEU A 330 -7.23 -1.78 24.75
CA LEU A 330 -7.60 -1.66 23.33
C LEU A 330 -8.89 -0.84 23.15
N ASP A 331 -9.87 -0.99 24.06
CA ASP A 331 -11.09 -0.17 24.08
C ASP A 331 -10.80 1.32 24.25
N ASP A 332 -9.78 1.69 25.04
CA ASP A 332 -9.41 3.11 25.24
C ASP A 332 -8.85 3.72 23.93
N TYR A 333 -8.03 2.96 23.18
CA TYR A 333 -7.60 3.37 21.85
C TYR A 333 -8.77 3.47 20.87
N PHE A 334 -9.60 2.44 20.75
CA PHE A 334 -10.67 2.48 19.76
C PHE A 334 -11.74 3.52 20.07
N GLU A 335 -12.04 3.80 21.34
CA GLU A 335 -12.93 4.91 21.70
C GLU A 335 -12.36 6.27 21.27
N GLU A 336 -11.05 6.47 21.43
CA GLU A 336 -10.36 7.72 21.06
C GLU A 336 -10.27 7.92 19.53
N PHE A 337 -10.05 6.86 18.76
CA PHE A 337 -9.73 6.94 17.32
C PHE A 337 -10.86 6.47 16.39
N LYS A 338 -12.03 6.06 16.91
CA LYS A 338 -13.12 5.54 16.06
C LYS A 338 -13.60 6.51 14.98
N ASP A 339 -13.47 7.81 15.19
CA ASP A 339 -13.91 8.86 14.25
C ASP A 339 -12.79 9.37 13.33
N ASP A 340 -11.55 8.87 13.49
CA ASP A 340 -10.39 9.23 12.68
C ASP A 340 -10.12 8.20 11.55
N ASP A 341 -9.29 8.57 10.58
CA ASP A 341 -8.85 7.69 9.48
C ASP A 341 -7.61 6.84 9.79
N LEU A 342 -7.18 6.81 11.06
CA LEU A 342 -5.99 6.08 11.52
C LEU A 342 -6.20 4.56 11.51
N PHE A 343 -5.21 3.82 11.00
CA PHE A 343 -5.16 2.37 11.08
C PHE A 343 -4.33 1.90 12.28
N PHE A 344 -4.53 0.65 12.69
CA PHE A 344 -3.75 0.02 13.74
C PHE A 344 -3.08 -1.27 13.28
N LEU A 345 -1.82 -1.44 13.66
CA LEU A 345 -1.18 -2.75 13.69
C LEU A 345 -1.25 -3.28 15.12
N LEU A 346 -1.94 -4.39 15.30
CA LEU A 346 -2.18 -4.99 16.62
C LEU A 346 -1.18 -6.14 16.81
N GLU A 347 -0.10 -5.91 17.55
CA GLU A 347 0.87 -6.98 17.85
C GLU A 347 0.33 -7.90 18.95
N ILE A 348 0.04 -9.16 18.62
CA ILE A 348 -0.35 -10.17 19.60
C ILE A 348 0.91 -10.66 20.32
N LYS A 349 1.13 -10.18 21.54
CA LYS A 349 2.22 -10.65 22.43
C LYS A 349 1.81 -11.80 23.33
N SER A 350 0.53 -11.82 23.73
CA SER A 350 -0.01 -12.87 24.58
C SER A 350 -0.01 -14.22 23.86
N ALA A 351 0.42 -15.28 24.57
CA ALA A 351 0.28 -16.65 24.08
C ALA A 351 -1.12 -17.23 24.34
N LYS A 352 -2.03 -16.47 24.98
CA LYS A 352 -3.41 -16.89 25.29
C LYS A 352 -4.32 -16.56 24.11
N PRO A 353 -4.97 -17.55 23.46
CA PRO A 353 -5.91 -17.29 22.36
C PRO A 353 -7.06 -16.34 22.75
N GLU A 354 -7.43 -16.30 24.02
CA GLU A 354 -8.44 -15.38 24.55
C GLU A 354 -8.07 -13.90 24.36
N CYS A 355 -6.79 -13.58 24.17
CA CYS A 355 -6.34 -12.23 23.79
C CYS A 355 -6.89 -11.84 22.41
N VAL A 356 -6.82 -12.77 21.45
CA VAL A 356 -7.38 -12.59 20.11
C VAL A 356 -8.91 -12.48 20.18
N ASP A 357 -9.58 -13.34 20.95
CA ASP A 357 -11.04 -13.27 21.12
C ASP A 357 -11.48 -11.90 21.64
N ALA A 358 -10.81 -11.39 22.68
CA ALA A 358 -11.08 -10.08 23.26
C ALA A 358 -10.76 -8.93 22.29
N ALA A 359 -9.68 -9.03 21.52
CA ALA A 359 -9.34 -8.06 20.49
C ALA A 359 -10.38 -8.03 19.37
N VAL A 360 -10.80 -9.18 18.85
CA VAL A 360 -11.86 -9.29 17.82
C VAL A 360 -13.19 -8.75 18.32
N TYR A 361 -13.52 -8.99 19.60
CA TYR A 361 -14.69 -8.39 20.22
C TYR A 361 -14.62 -6.86 20.23
N ALA A 362 -13.49 -6.28 20.64
CA ALA A 362 -13.29 -4.84 20.61
C ALA A 362 -13.37 -4.28 19.18
N ILE A 363 -12.69 -4.91 18.20
CA ILE A 363 -12.72 -4.49 16.79
C ILE A 363 -14.17 -4.36 16.30
N LYS A 364 -15.01 -5.38 16.52
CA LYS A 364 -16.42 -5.38 16.11
C LYS A 364 -17.28 -4.39 16.90
N LYS A 365 -17.00 -4.22 18.20
CA LYS A 365 -17.71 -3.27 19.06
C LYS A 365 -17.55 -1.84 18.55
N TYR A 366 -16.38 -1.50 18.00
CA TYR A 366 -16.01 -0.15 17.57
C TYR A 366 -16.07 0.07 16.05
N GLY A 367 -16.34 -0.97 15.25
CA GLY A 367 -16.38 -0.85 13.78
C GLY A 367 -14.99 -0.61 13.17
N MET A 368 -13.97 -1.28 13.70
CA MET A 368 -12.56 -1.09 13.32
C MET A 368 -12.08 -2.10 12.26
N GLU A 369 -12.94 -2.98 11.75
CA GLU A 369 -12.59 -4.09 10.85
C GLU A 369 -11.80 -3.63 9.62
N GLN A 370 -12.14 -2.47 9.05
CA GLN A 370 -11.47 -1.89 7.87
C GLN A 370 -10.27 -0.99 8.24
N ARG A 371 -9.80 -1.04 9.49
CA ARG A 371 -8.71 -0.18 10.01
C ARG A 371 -7.69 -0.93 10.86
N VAL A 372 -7.68 -2.26 10.83
CA VAL A 372 -6.78 -3.07 11.67
C VAL A 372 -6.16 -4.23 10.90
N ASN A 373 -4.90 -4.53 11.23
CA ASN A 373 -4.26 -5.80 10.88
C ASN A 373 -3.59 -6.39 12.12
N PHE A 374 -3.57 -7.72 12.23
CA PHE A 374 -2.83 -8.39 13.30
C PHE A 374 -1.40 -8.67 12.87
N ILE A 375 -0.45 -8.50 13.79
CA ILE A 375 0.95 -8.89 13.61
C ILE A 375 1.39 -9.75 14.81
N SER A 376 2.31 -10.70 14.63
CA SER A 376 2.84 -11.49 15.74
C SER A 376 4.09 -12.27 15.34
N PHE A 377 4.99 -12.51 16.29
CA PHE A 377 6.07 -13.49 16.16
C PHE A 377 5.59 -14.93 16.39
N ASP A 378 4.39 -15.12 16.96
CA ASP A 378 3.81 -16.42 17.22
C ASP A 378 2.87 -16.83 16.07
N ALA A 379 3.36 -17.73 15.20
CA ALA A 379 2.59 -18.28 14.10
C ALA A 379 1.29 -18.99 14.55
N ALA A 380 1.25 -19.55 15.76
CA ALA A 380 0.04 -20.19 16.29
C ALA A 380 -1.03 -19.13 16.63
N GLN A 381 -0.62 -17.97 17.16
CA GLN A 381 -1.55 -16.85 17.39
C GLN A 381 -2.07 -16.27 16.07
N LEU A 382 -1.23 -16.14 15.04
CA LEU A 382 -1.69 -15.70 13.73
C LEU A 382 -2.66 -16.68 13.08
N SER A 383 -2.38 -17.99 13.19
CA SER A 383 -3.30 -19.01 12.70
C SER A 383 -4.64 -18.97 13.43
N TYR A 384 -4.62 -18.73 14.74
CA TYR A 384 -5.84 -18.56 15.53
C TYR A 384 -6.60 -17.30 15.14
N ALA A 385 -5.92 -16.16 14.96
CA ALA A 385 -6.52 -14.90 14.51
C ALA A 385 -7.18 -15.03 13.13
N ALA A 386 -6.48 -15.64 12.17
CA ALA A 386 -7.04 -15.92 10.84
C ALA A 386 -8.27 -16.85 10.88
N ALA A 387 -8.40 -17.71 11.90
CA ALA A 387 -9.58 -18.54 12.09
C ALA A 387 -10.72 -17.81 12.81
N ALA A 388 -10.41 -16.98 13.81
CA ALA A 388 -11.39 -16.25 14.63
C ALA A 388 -11.99 -15.04 13.90
N ALA A 389 -11.21 -14.38 13.05
CA ALA A 389 -11.60 -13.24 12.22
C ALA A 389 -11.02 -13.41 10.80
N PRO A 390 -11.62 -14.29 9.97
CA PRO A 390 -11.08 -14.67 8.66
C PRO A 390 -11.11 -13.55 7.61
N ASP A 391 -11.76 -12.43 7.91
CA ASP A 391 -11.79 -11.21 7.12
C ASP A 391 -10.60 -10.28 7.44
N LEU A 392 -9.91 -10.45 8.57
CA LEU A 392 -8.78 -9.59 8.95
C LEU A 392 -7.45 -10.16 8.46
N SER A 393 -6.58 -9.27 8.01
CA SER A 393 -5.24 -9.66 7.56
C SER A 393 -4.30 -9.90 8.73
N VAL A 394 -3.37 -10.82 8.52
CA VAL A 394 -2.32 -11.19 9.47
C VAL A 394 -0.94 -10.98 8.83
N SER A 395 0.05 -10.57 9.62
CA SER A 395 1.45 -10.45 9.17
C SER A 395 2.40 -11.15 10.14
N PHE A 396 3.30 -11.96 9.61
CA PHE A 396 4.27 -12.70 10.41
C PHE A 396 5.49 -11.85 10.74
N LEU A 397 5.69 -11.54 12.03
CA LEU A 397 6.88 -10.84 12.52
C LEU A 397 8.05 -11.81 12.62
N THR A 398 9.21 -11.37 12.12
CA THR A 398 10.41 -12.20 12.09
C THR A 398 11.67 -11.37 12.28
N ASN A 399 12.61 -11.91 13.05
CA ASN A 399 13.96 -11.35 13.18
C ASN A 399 14.88 -11.75 12.01
N GLY A 400 14.35 -12.42 10.98
CA GLY A 400 15.07 -12.90 9.81
C GLY A 400 16.07 -14.01 10.11
N TYR A 401 15.77 -14.88 11.08
CA TYR A 401 16.59 -16.07 11.38
C TYR A 401 15.98 -17.36 10.81
N GLU A 402 14.71 -17.31 10.43
CA GLU A 402 13.92 -18.40 9.91
C GLU A 402 14.28 -18.76 8.46
N TYR A 403 14.98 -17.85 7.77
CA TYR A 403 15.41 -17.99 6.38
C TYR A 403 16.82 -17.41 6.19
N ASN A 404 17.48 -17.78 5.09
CA ASN A 404 18.76 -17.19 4.70
C ASN A 404 18.56 -16.29 3.48
N VAL A 405 18.68 -14.97 3.67
CA VAL A 405 18.46 -13.96 2.62
C VAL A 405 19.44 -14.06 1.44
N THR A 406 20.58 -14.74 1.61
CA THR A 406 21.53 -14.99 0.52
C THR A 406 21.34 -16.35 -0.13
N SER A 407 20.31 -17.11 0.25
CA SER A 407 19.99 -18.39 -0.37
C SER A 407 19.28 -18.17 -1.70
N GLU A 408 19.56 -19.02 -2.69
CA GLU A 408 18.77 -19.09 -3.93
C GLU A 408 17.32 -19.55 -3.68
N THR A 409 17.03 -20.09 -2.48
CA THR A 409 15.69 -20.53 -2.06
C THR A 409 14.97 -19.53 -1.16
N PHE A 410 15.51 -18.33 -0.97
CA PHE A 410 15.04 -17.36 0.03
C PHE A 410 13.53 -17.10 -0.07
N GLU A 411 13.01 -16.83 -1.27
CA GLU A 411 11.60 -16.51 -1.47
C GLU A 411 10.71 -17.71 -1.14
N GLN A 412 11.17 -18.92 -1.49
CA GLN A 412 10.45 -20.16 -1.18
C GLN A 412 10.43 -20.43 0.33
N ASP A 413 11.57 -20.27 1.01
CA ASP A 413 11.67 -20.44 2.46
C ASP A 413 10.71 -19.49 3.20
N VAL A 414 10.63 -18.23 2.74
CA VAL A 414 9.67 -17.25 3.26
C VAL A 414 8.22 -17.68 2.98
N MET A 415 7.91 -18.04 1.74
CA MET A 415 6.55 -18.44 1.34
C MET A 415 6.07 -19.70 2.06
N ASP A 416 6.95 -20.66 2.33
CA ASP A 416 6.64 -21.87 3.11
C ASP A 416 6.22 -21.55 4.56
N ILE A 417 6.70 -20.44 5.11
CA ILE A 417 6.32 -19.96 6.44
C ILE A 417 4.97 -19.21 6.39
N ILE A 418 4.83 -18.25 5.47
CA ILE A 418 3.70 -17.29 5.53
C ILE A 418 2.46 -17.75 4.76
N ASN A 419 2.62 -18.55 3.69
CA ASN A 419 1.49 -18.94 2.86
C ASN A 419 0.49 -19.86 3.58
N PRO A 420 0.92 -20.83 4.43
CA PRO A 420 0.00 -21.60 5.27
C PRO A 420 -0.81 -20.76 6.25
N LEU A 421 -0.30 -19.59 6.66
CA LEU A 421 -0.97 -18.64 7.54
C LEU A 421 -1.85 -17.63 6.78
N ASN A 422 -1.77 -17.63 5.45
CA ASN A 422 -2.24 -16.54 4.58
C ASN A 422 -1.73 -15.16 5.03
N ALA A 423 -0.48 -15.09 5.50
CA ALA A 423 0.09 -13.88 6.07
C ALA A 423 0.92 -13.08 5.07
N SER A 424 1.03 -11.78 5.29
CA SER A 424 2.15 -10.96 4.81
C SER A 424 3.41 -11.20 5.67
N LEU A 425 4.54 -10.63 5.26
CA LEU A 425 5.80 -10.71 6.01
C LEU A 425 6.09 -9.39 6.71
N SER A 426 6.45 -9.42 7.98
CA SER A 426 6.96 -8.25 8.73
C SER A 426 8.38 -8.53 9.23
N PRO A 427 9.44 -8.28 8.44
CA PRO A 427 10.80 -8.62 8.84
C PRO A 427 11.54 -7.48 9.52
N ASN A 428 12.55 -7.83 10.33
CA ASN A 428 13.62 -6.90 10.64
C ASN A 428 14.29 -6.46 9.33
N TRP A 429 14.23 -5.17 9.03
CA TRP A 429 14.71 -4.61 7.76
C TRP A 429 16.20 -4.89 7.50
N GLU A 430 17.03 -5.00 8.55
CA GLU A 430 18.46 -5.30 8.43
C GLU A 430 18.74 -6.73 7.94
N ARG A 431 17.70 -7.57 7.85
CA ARG A 431 17.79 -8.97 7.39
C ARG A 431 17.19 -9.20 6.01
N MET A 432 16.94 -8.12 5.29
CA MET A 432 16.43 -8.14 3.94
C MET A 432 17.45 -7.54 2.98
N THR A 433 17.36 -7.95 1.71
CA THR A 433 18.06 -7.30 0.59
C THR A 433 17.04 -6.64 -0.31
N ASP A 434 17.44 -5.59 -1.04
CA ASP A 434 16.59 -4.91 -2.02
C ASP A 434 15.99 -5.91 -3.02
N GLU A 435 16.81 -6.84 -3.51
CA GLU A 435 16.39 -7.90 -4.43
C GLU A 435 15.39 -8.87 -3.79
N GLY A 436 15.64 -9.29 -2.54
CA GLY A 436 14.73 -10.18 -1.82
C GLY A 436 13.35 -9.56 -1.60
N VAL A 437 13.28 -8.26 -1.26
CA VAL A 437 12.00 -7.55 -1.13
C VAL A 437 11.28 -7.45 -2.47
N LYS A 438 12.00 -7.06 -3.54
CA LYS A 438 11.44 -6.98 -4.90
C LYS A 438 10.90 -8.32 -5.37
N ASN A 439 11.65 -9.41 -5.16
CA ASN A 439 11.23 -10.74 -5.55
C ASN A 439 10.00 -11.21 -4.75
N LEU A 440 9.97 -10.99 -3.43
CA LEU A 440 8.78 -11.30 -2.62
C LEU A 440 7.55 -10.52 -3.08
N ASN A 441 7.70 -9.24 -3.41
CA ASN A 441 6.63 -8.44 -3.98
C ASN A 441 6.10 -9.10 -5.26
N ARG A 442 6.95 -9.56 -6.19
CA ARG A 442 6.54 -10.27 -7.43
C ARG A 442 5.67 -11.51 -7.15
N TYR A 443 5.86 -12.18 -6.01
CA TYR A 443 5.00 -13.29 -5.55
C TYR A 443 3.71 -12.83 -4.84
N GLY A 444 3.38 -11.54 -4.88
CA GLY A 444 2.22 -10.97 -4.22
C GLY A 444 2.36 -10.91 -2.69
N ILE A 445 3.58 -10.94 -2.16
CA ILE A 445 3.83 -10.86 -0.72
C ILE A 445 4.12 -9.42 -0.35
N LYS A 446 3.26 -8.82 0.49
CA LYS A 446 3.58 -7.53 1.11
C LYS A 446 4.65 -7.71 2.19
N VAL A 447 5.67 -6.86 2.17
CA VAL A 447 6.77 -6.86 3.14
C VAL A 447 6.72 -5.58 3.97
N ASN A 448 6.63 -5.73 5.30
CA ASN A 448 6.36 -4.67 6.27
C ASN A 448 7.56 -4.47 7.22
N ALA A 449 8.43 -3.50 6.93
CA ALA A 449 9.71 -3.34 7.62
C ALA A 449 9.57 -2.80 9.05
N TRP A 450 10.37 -3.35 9.97
CA TRP A 450 10.57 -2.80 11.32
C TRP A 450 12.01 -3.00 11.81
N THR A 451 12.56 -2.24 12.77
CA THR A 451 12.19 -0.86 13.12
C THR A 451 13.25 0.08 12.53
N LEU A 452 12.84 0.97 11.65
CA LEU A 452 13.71 1.89 10.91
C LEU A 452 13.96 3.16 11.72
N ASN A 453 14.90 3.09 12.64
CA ASN A 453 15.26 4.18 13.57
C ASN A 453 16.56 4.90 13.24
N MET A 454 17.04 4.77 12.00
CA MET A 454 18.15 5.56 11.48
C MET A 454 17.66 6.38 10.28
N GLU A 455 17.58 7.70 10.41
CA GLU A 455 17.00 8.62 9.41
C GLU A 455 17.54 8.38 7.99
N ALA A 456 18.87 8.23 7.87
CA ALA A 456 19.51 7.97 6.58
C ALA A 456 19.11 6.62 5.97
N ALA A 457 18.94 5.57 6.78
CA ALA A 457 18.40 4.31 6.29
C ALA A 457 16.91 4.47 5.96
N PHE A 458 16.11 5.04 6.85
CA PHE A 458 14.68 5.24 6.62
C PHE A 458 14.39 5.90 5.26
N PHE A 459 15.07 7.01 4.94
CA PHE A 459 14.90 7.65 3.64
C PHE A 459 15.51 6.88 2.47
N ARG A 460 16.64 6.18 2.66
CA ARG A 460 17.19 5.27 1.64
C ARG A 460 16.20 4.17 1.30
N GLU A 461 15.65 3.50 2.30
CA GLU A 461 14.73 2.37 2.13
C GLU A 461 13.39 2.82 1.53
N ILE A 462 12.87 3.99 1.92
CA ILE A 462 11.68 4.57 1.31
C ILE A 462 11.92 4.87 -0.17
N LYS A 463 13.09 5.40 -0.51
CA LYS A 463 13.45 5.75 -1.88
C LYS A 463 13.71 4.51 -2.75
N ASN A 464 14.42 3.54 -2.18
CA ASN A 464 15.12 2.50 -2.93
C ASN A 464 14.61 1.10 -2.66
N ILE A 465 13.60 0.90 -1.82
CA ILE A 465 13.07 -0.43 -1.51
C ILE A 465 11.56 -0.40 -1.50
N GLY A 466 11.00 -1.54 -1.87
CA GLY A 466 9.58 -1.73 -2.07
C GLY A 466 8.76 -2.17 -0.87
N TYR A 467 9.08 -1.75 0.36
CA TYR A 467 8.28 -2.15 1.51
C TYR A 467 6.87 -1.56 1.44
N ALA A 468 5.88 -2.33 1.89
CA ALA A 468 4.50 -1.85 2.01
C ALA A 468 4.36 -0.87 3.19
N THR A 469 5.04 -1.15 4.32
CA THR A 469 5.05 -0.27 5.49
C THR A 469 6.45 -0.07 6.06
N TYR A 470 6.66 1.09 6.69
CA TYR A 470 7.91 1.49 7.33
C TYR A 470 7.65 1.85 8.80
N THR A 471 7.97 0.93 9.70
CA THR A 471 7.76 1.11 11.15
C THR A 471 8.93 1.85 11.78
N THR A 472 8.64 2.96 12.47
CA THR A 472 9.66 3.83 13.08
C THR A 472 9.18 4.46 14.38
N ASP A 473 10.12 4.75 15.27
CA ASP A 473 9.90 5.56 16.48
C ASP A 473 10.03 7.07 16.23
N PHE A 474 10.22 7.49 14.97
CA PHE A 474 10.52 8.87 14.56
C PHE A 474 9.66 9.35 13.38
N CYS A 475 8.33 9.37 13.55
CA CYS A 475 7.40 9.87 12.53
C CYS A 475 7.64 11.34 12.16
N ASN A 476 8.31 12.12 13.03
CA ASN A 476 8.66 13.51 12.78
C ASN A 476 9.56 13.69 11.55
N TRP A 477 10.28 12.66 11.08
CA TRP A 477 11.04 12.75 9.84
C TRP A 477 10.14 12.99 8.62
N MET A 478 8.87 12.55 8.69
CA MET A 478 7.91 12.72 7.61
C MET A 478 7.20 14.06 7.62
N GLU A 479 7.21 14.80 8.73
CA GLU A 479 6.40 16.03 8.95
C GLU A 479 6.38 16.98 7.75
N LYS A 480 7.55 17.23 7.14
CA LYS A 480 7.73 18.19 6.03
C LYS A 480 7.97 17.52 4.68
N GLN A 481 7.78 16.21 4.61
CA GLN A 481 7.91 15.48 3.37
C GLN A 481 6.65 15.63 2.52
N PRO A 482 6.76 15.47 1.19
CA PRO A 482 5.61 15.38 0.30
C PRO A 482 4.64 14.26 0.74
N TYR A 483 3.34 14.50 0.73
CA TYR A 483 2.31 13.49 1.00
C TYR A 483 1.51 13.17 -0.27
N THR A 484 0.93 14.19 -0.91
CA THR A 484 0.24 14.04 -2.19
C THR A 484 0.47 15.25 -3.08
N LEU A 485 0.43 15.03 -4.39
CA LEU A 485 0.47 16.08 -5.41
C LEU A 485 -0.94 16.26 -5.94
N ARG A 486 -1.52 17.44 -5.72
CA ARG A 486 -2.88 17.77 -6.16
C ARG A 486 -2.81 18.71 -7.37
N PRO A 487 -3.26 18.30 -8.56
CA PRO A 487 -3.34 19.23 -9.68
C PRO A 487 -4.40 20.31 -9.38
N ASN A 488 -4.15 21.55 -9.78
CA ASN A 488 -5.09 22.64 -9.49
C ASN A 488 -6.38 22.51 -10.33
N GLU A 489 -6.29 21.82 -11.46
CA GLU A 489 -7.41 21.48 -12.34
C GLU A 489 -7.36 19.97 -12.61
N THR A 490 -8.46 19.27 -12.36
CA THR A 490 -8.62 17.84 -12.68
C THR A 490 -9.28 17.63 -14.05
N GLU A 491 -9.99 18.65 -14.54
CA GLU A 491 -10.58 18.68 -15.88
C GLU A 491 -10.26 20.03 -16.54
N ILE A 492 -9.70 20.00 -17.76
CA ILE A 492 -9.42 21.19 -18.56
C ILE A 492 -10.24 21.11 -19.83
N ALA A 493 -11.10 22.08 -20.07
CA ALA A 493 -11.80 22.24 -21.33
C ALA A 493 -11.17 23.41 -22.09
N ALA A 494 -10.50 23.12 -23.21
CA ALA A 494 -9.76 24.10 -24.01
C ALA A 494 -10.23 24.05 -25.46
N ALA A 495 -10.33 25.20 -26.14
CA ALA A 495 -10.53 25.19 -27.58
C ALA A 495 -9.34 24.50 -28.27
N PRO A 496 -9.52 23.87 -29.46
CA PRO A 496 -8.41 23.34 -30.22
C PRO A 496 -7.31 24.38 -30.38
N ASP A 497 -6.07 23.98 -30.05
CA ASP A 497 -4.88 24.83 -30.04
C ASP A 497 -4.84 25.96 -28.99
N GLU A 498 -5.80 26.03 -28.05
CA GLU A 498 -5.71 26.94 -26.90
C GLU A 498 -4.65 26.47 -25.92
N ARG A 499 -3.70 27.36 -25.60
CA ARG A 499 -2.59 27.04 -24.69
C ARG A 499 -2.99 27.25 -23.23
N PHE A 500 -2.94 26.18 -22.44
CA PHE A 500 -3.11 26.20 -20.99
C PHE A 500 -1.81 25.87 -20.27
N ALA A 501 -1.71 26.31 -19.02
CA ALA A 501 -0.61 25.96 -18.13
C ALA A 501 -1.08 24.87 -17.16
N LEU A 502 -0.13 24.12 -16.63
CA LEU A 502 -0.37 23.10 -15.61
C LEU A 502 0.26 23.57 -14.31
N THR A 503 -0.52 23.53 -13.24
CA THR A 503 -0.05 23.84 -11.89
C THR A 503 -0.56 22.78 -10.93
N ALA A 504 0.18 22.57 -9.86
CA ALA A 504 -0.19 21.65 -8.80
C ALA A 504 0.24 22.21 -7.45
N ASP A 505 -0.50 21.82 -6.42
CA ASP A 505 -0.18 22.07 -5.04
C ASP A 505 0.39 20.79 -4.41
N LEU A 506 1.41 20.94 -3.58
CA LEU A 506 1.95 19.85 -2.79
C LEU A 506 1.37 19.90 -1.38
N ILE A 507 0.71 18.82 -0.98
CA ILE A 507 0.29 18.61 0.41
C ILE A 507 1.39 17.85 1.11
N LEU A 508 1.84 18.34 2.28
CA LEU A 508 2.83 17.67 3.14
C LEU A 508 2.14 16.77 4.16
N TRP A 509 2.91 15.88 4.80
CA TRP A 509 2.37 14.96 5.81
C TRP A 509 1.74 15.65 7.02
N ASN A 510 2.26 16.80 7.44
CA ASN A 510 1.66 17.60 8.50
C ASN A 510 0.38 18.37 8.05
N GLY A 511 -0.11 18.13 6.82
CA GLY A 511 -1.28 18.78 6.24
C GLY A 511 -1.04 20.20 5.73
N GLN A 512 0.19 20.73 5.81
CA GLN A 512 0.51 22.01 5.20
C GLN A 512 0.54 21.91 3.67
N GLU A 513 0.15 22.98 3.01
CA GLU A 513 0.10 23.06 1.56
C GLU A 513 1.20 24.00 1.04
N GLN A 514 1.87 23.59 -0.03
CA GLN A 514 2.77 24.42 -0.82
C GLN A 514 2.15 24.60 -2.20
N ALA A 515 1.72 25.83 -2.50
CA ALA A 515 1.03 26.13 -3.75
C ALA A 515 2.00 26.26 -4.93
N ASP A 516 1.51 25.93 -6.12
CA ASP A 516 2.19 26.13 -7.41
C ASP A 516 3.63 25.56 -7.44
N VAL A 517 3.77 24.32 -6.98
CA VAL A 517 5.07 23.64 -7.01
C VAL A 517 5.53 23.35 -8.44
N GLU A 518 6.84 23.31 -8.64
CA GLU A 518 7.42 22.91 -9.92
C GLU A 518 7.09 21.44 -10.19
N VAL A 519 6.51 21.19 -11.36
CA VAL A 519 6.07 19.88 -11.83
C VAL A 519 6.46 19.67 -13.27
N THR A 520 6.66 18.41 -13.65
CA THR A 520 6.81 17.98 -15.03
C THR A 520 5.57 17.18 -15.45
N ALA A 521 5.21 17.24 -16.72
CA ALA A 521 4.22 16.29 -17.25
C ALA A 521 4.97 15.00 -17.56
N LEU A 522 4.80 14.00 -16.72
CA LEU A 522 5.37 12.67 -16.91
C LEU A 522 4.72 11.99 -18.12
N TYR A 523 3.39 12.03 -18.14
CA TYR A 523 2.59 11.47 -19.20
C TYR A 523 1.73 12.52 -19.84
N VAL A 524 1.67 12.49 -21.16
CA VAL A 524 0.86 13.37 -21.99
C VAL A 524 0.28 12.52 -23.11
N SER A 525 -1.05 12.44 -23.20
CA SER A 525 -1.69 11.70 -24.29
C SER A 525 -1.23 12.19 -25.67
N PRO A 526 -1.11 11.32 -26.68
CA PRO A 526 -0.55 11.67 -27.99
C PRO A 526 -1.24 12.82 -28.75
N ASN A 527 -2.50 13.13 -28.42
CA ASN A 527 -3.29 14.23 -28.98
C ASN A 527 -3.09 15.57 -28.25
N ILE A 528 -2.27 15.60 -27.20
CA ILE A 528 -1.88 16.80 -26.47
C ILE A 528 -0.43 17.13 -26.83
N GLN A 529 -0.19 18.38 -27.18
CA GLN A 529 1.14 18.86 -27.59
C GLN A 529 1.64 19.93 -26.62
N LYS A 530 2.97 20.00 -26.48
CA LYS A 530 3.65 21.00 -25.67
C LYS A 530 4.18 22.13 -26.55
N ASP A 531 3.93 23.37 -26.14
CA ASP A 531 4.42 24.61 -26.76
C ASP A 531 5.04 25.50 -25.67
N GLY A 532 6.38 25.44 -25.55
CA GLY A 532 7.09 26.08 -24.45
C GLY A 532 6.76 25.45 -23.09
N ASP A 533 6.26 26.26 -22.16
CA ASP A 533 5.78 25.87 -20.82
C ASP A 533 4.28 25.54 -20.79
N ARG A 534 3.61 25.58 -21.95
CA ARG A 534 2.17 25.36 -22.07
C ARG A 534 1.83 24.13 -22.88
N TYR A 535 0.59 23.70 -22.75
CA TYR A 535 0.03 22.53 -23.43
C TYR A 535 -1.21 22.95 -24.22
N PHE A 536 -1.51 22.22 -25.28
CA PHE A 536 -2.74 22.38 -26.04
C PHE A 536 -3.21 21.02 -26.56
N ILE A 537 -4.52 20.83 -26.63
CA ILE A 537 -5.14 19.64 -27.21
C ILE A 537 -5.59 19.95 -28.63
N THR A 538 -5.36 19.01 -29.56
CA THR A 538 -5.76 19.20 -30.96
C THR A 538 -7.20 18.77 -31.21
N GLU A 539 -7.61 17.64 -30.63
CA GLU A 539 -8.96 17.08 -30.76
C GLU A 539 -9.24 16.03 -29.67
N GLY A 540 -10.53 15.75 -29.45
CA GLY A 540 -10.98 14.68 -28.57
C GLY A 540 -10.71 14.93 -27.08
N GLU A 541 -10.40 13.85 -26.39
CA GLU A 541 -10.06 13.82 -24.96
C GLU A 541 -8.66 13.21 -24.82
N GLY A 542 -7.88 13.71 -23.87
CA GLY A 542 -6.59 13.15 -23.50
C GLY A 542 -6.33 13.34 -22.01
N VAL A 543 -5.28 12.71 -21.51
CA VAL A 543 -4.89 12.69 -20.11
C VAL A 543 -3.49 13.25 -19.95
N ILE A 544 -3.27 14.00 -18.88
CA ILE A 544 -1.95 14.40 -18.42
C ILE A 544 -1.76 13.92 -16.98
N VAL A 545 -0.59 13.36 -16.67
CA VAL A 545 -0.20 13.04 -15.29
C VAL A 545 1.04 13.84 -14.94
N LEU A 546 0.96 14.58 -13.83
CA LEU A 546 2.05 15.40 -13.34
C LEU A 546 2.95 14.61 -12.41
N LEU A 547 4.22 14.99 -12.42
CA LEU A 547 5.26 14.47 -11.56
C LEU A 547 5.86 15.61 -10.74
N TYR A 548 5.94 15.39 -9.44
CA TYR A 548 6.78 16.15 -8.52
C TYR A 548 8.00 15.31 -8.11
N GLU A 549 9.20 15.82 -8.36
CA GLU A 549 10.45 15.18 -7.96
C GLU A 549 10.95 15.72 -6.61
N GLY A 550 10.67 14.98 -5.55
CA GLY A 550 11.19 15.28 -4.22
C GLY A 550 12.60 14.76 -4.00
N LYS A 551 13.26 15.24 -2.95
CA LYS A 551 14.62 14.79 -2.56
C LYS A 551 14.68 13.28 -2.31
N TRP A 552 13.66 12.74 -1.63
CA TRP A 552 13.64 11.36 -1.13
C TRP A 552 12.67 10.46 -1.87
N PHE A 553 11.59 11.00 -2.43
CA PHE A 553 10.66 10.25 -3.26
C PHE A 553 9.89 11.21 -4.16
N SER A 554 9.36 10.66 -5.25
CA SER A 554 8.56 11.37 -6.23
C SER A 554 7.08 11.07 -6.03
N LEU A 555 6.21 12.00 -6.45
CA LEU A 555 4.76 11.84 -6.38
C LEU A 555 4.14 12.06 -7.75
N LEU A 556 3.14 11.25 -8.06
CA LEU A 556 2.25 11.45 -9.21
C LEU A 556 1.00 12.20 -8.77
N SER A 557 0.50 13.06 -9.65
CA SER A 557 -0.84 13.61 -9.50
C SER A 557 -1.89 12.56 -9.85
N GLU A 558 -3.13 12.81 -9.43
CA GLU A 558 -4.26 12.22 -10.14
C GLU A 558 -4.27 12.67 -11.62
N PRO A 559 -4.89 11.89 -12.53
CA PRO A 559 -4.95 12.24 -13.94
C PRO A 559 -5.76 13.51 -14.19
N ILE A 560 -5.20 14.41 -15.00
CA ILE A 560 -5.89 15.60 -15.51
C ILE A 560 -6.51 15.25 -16.85
N VAL A 561 -7.84 15.32 -16.94
CA VAL A 561 -8.57 15.07 -18.19
C VAL A 561 -8.65 16.36 -18.99
N VAL A 562 -8.11 16.37 -20.20
CA VAL A 562 -8.14 17.51 -21.12
C VAL A 562 -9.11 17.21 -22.26
N ARG A 563 -10.11 18.07 -22.46
CA ARG A 563 -11.12 17.93 -23.53
C ARG A 563 -11.02 19.09 -24.50
N ALA A 564 -10.89 18.78 -25.79
CA ALA A 564 -11.04 19.75 -26.86
C ALA A 564 -12.51 20.17 -26.94
N GLN A 565 -12.82 21.43 -26.64
CA GLN A 565 -14.15 21.95 -26.86
C GLN A 565 -14.41 22.02 -28.36
N GLU A 566 -15.44 21.32 -28.85
CA GLU A 566 -15.91 21.57 -30.20
C GLU A 566 -16.23 23.05 -30.32
N ASN A 567 -15.52 23.74 -31.22
CA ASN A 567 -15.92 25.07 -31.64
C ASN A 567 -17.40 24.96 -32.03
N PRO A 568 -18.34 25.71 -31.41
CA PRO A 568 -19.69 25.76 -31.92
C PRO A 568 -19.57 26.33 -33.34
N ALA A 569 -19.54 25.44 -34.32
CA ALA A 569 -19.11 25.78 -35.66
C ALA A 569 -20.00 26.87 -36.22
N GLY A 570 -19.35 27.83 -36.87
CA GLY A 570 -19.94 28.92 -37.62
C GLY A 570 -21.31 28.62 -38.21
N CYS A 571 -22.34 29.21 -37.62
CA CYS A 571 -23.45 29.69 -38.41
C CYS A 571 -22.92 30.90 -39.20
N GLY A 572 -22.51 30.66 -40.45
CA GLY A 572 -22.17 31.73 -41.37
C GLY A 572 -23.30 32.75 -41.45
N SER A 573 -23.10 33.94 -40.89
CA SER A 573 -24.00 35.07 -41.07
C SER A 573 -23.63 35.79 -42.36
N PHE A 574 -24.16 35.27 -43.47
CA PHE A 574 -24.46 36.12 -44.62
C PHE A 574 -25.63 37.04 -44.24
N LEU A 575 -25.35 38.35 -44.20
CA LEU A 575 -26.25 39.49 -44.44
C LEU A 575 -27.57 39.59 -43.64
N GLN A 576 -27.59 40.52 -42.68
CA GLN A 576 -28.49 41.70 -42.58
C GLN A 576 -28.18 42.36 -41.22
N GLY A 577 -27.72 43.61 -41.12
CA GLY A 577 -28.31 44.80 -41.71
C GLY A 577 -29.31 45.40 -40.71
N ASP A 578 -28.80 46.27 -39.83
CA ASP A 578 -29.48 47.28 -39.00
C ASP A 578 -30.55 46.85 -37.97
N ALA A 579 -30.24 47.03 -36.67
CA ALA A 579 -30.74 48.18 -35.89
C ALA A 579 -30.45 48.02 -34.37
N LEU A 580 -30.10 49.15 -33.76
CA LEU A 580 -29.89 49.35 -32.33
C LEU A 580 -31.10 48.91 -31.48
N SER A 581 -30.86 48.29 -30.31
CA SER A 581 -30.93 48.95 -29.00
C SER A 581 -31.00 47.97 -27.83
N VAL A 582 -30.29 48.36 -26.77
CA VAL A 582 -30.15 47.77 -25.43
C VAL A 582 -31.49 47.66 -24.69
N SER A 583 -31.74 46.55 -23.97
CA SER A 583 -32.47 46.44 -22.66
C SER A 583 -32.66 44.94 -22.30
N VAL A 584 -31.91 44.36 -21.36
CA VAL A 584 -32.27 44.15 -19.93
C VAL A 584 -33.46 43.20 -19.68
N LEU A 585 -33.11 42.00 -19.21
CA LEU A 585 -33.72 41.17 -18.15
C LEU A 585 -35.27 40.98 -18.07
N CYS A 586 -35.63 39.70 -18.23
CA CYS A 586 -36.46 38.87 -17.32
C CYS A 586 -37.98 39.11 -17.13
N PHE A 587 -38.66 37.94 -17.07
CA PHE A 587 -39.95 37.60 -16.42
C PHE A 587 -41.29 37.89 -17.13
N ALA A 588 -41.95 36.79 -17.56
CA ALA A 588 -43.36 36.41 -17.30
C ALA A 588 -43.72 35.26 -18.28
N ALA A 589 -43.90 34.00 -17.88
CA ALA A 589 -45.01 33.43 -17.12
C ALA A 589 -46.40 33.52 -17.80
N VAL A 590 -47.03 32.34 -17.93
CA VAL A 590 -48.47 32.01 -18.05
C VAL A 590 -49.07 31.78 -19.44
N CYS A 591 -49.45 30.53 -19.71
CA CYS A 591 -50.85 30.06 -19.95
C CYS A 591 -50.88 28.51 -19.89
N CYS A 592 -51.49 27.88 -18.88
CA CYS A 592 -52.92 27.51 -18.76
C CYS A 592 -53.36 26.45 -19.81
N PHE A 593 -54.10 25.36 -19.55
CA PHE A 593 -55.03 24.94 -18.48
C PHE A 593 -55.40 23.44 -18.69
N ILE A 594 -55.93 22.77 -17.65
CA ILE A 594 -57.08 21.79 -17.59
C ILE A 594 -56.93 20.96 -16.29
N THR A 595 -57.53 21.32 -15.14
CA THR A 595 -58.87 20.93 -14.59
C THR A 595 -59.19 19.43 -14.67
N LYS A 596 -59.74 18.71 -13.67
CA LYS A 596 -60.43 19.06 -12.41
C LYS A 596 -60.84 17.76 -11.65
N LYS A 597 -61.08 17.95 -10.33
CA LYS A 597 -62.06 17.29 -9.43
C LYS A 597 -61.71 15.88 -8.90
N LYS A 598 -61.94 15.57 -7.62
CA LYS A 598 -62.78 16.22 -6.60
C LYS A 598 -62.23 15.97 -5.20
#